data_AF-A0A8J8FX57-F1
#
_entry.id   AF-A0A8J8FX57-F1
#
_cell.length_a   1.000
_cell.length_b   1.000
_cell.length_c   1.000
_cell.angle_alpha   90.00
_cell.angle_beta   90.00
_cell.angle_gamma   90.00
#
_symmetry.space_group_name_H-M   'P 1'
#
loop_
_entity.id
_entity.type
_entity.pdbx_description
1 polymer ?
#
loop_
_entity_poly.entity_id
_entity_poly.type
_entity_poly.pdbx_seq_one_letter_code
_entity_poly.pdbx_strand_id
1 'polypeptide(L)'
;MSYNVKITVVKQFEPKDVIGEDFIRESGKPITKCFMKENKEFIVGDTGDMPEGFCHHAWYGIYKSVEFLKYGGLVKDWTGENTLYGVCPDGIRPVIFKLERI
;
A
#
# COMPACT_ATOMS: atom_id res chain seq x y z
N MET A 1 -22.67 2.37 -9.29
CA MET A 1 -21.72 1.51 -10.04
C MET A 1 -20.44 1.50 -9.24
N SER A 2 -20.05 0.35 -8.68
CA SER A 2 -18.74 0.15 -8.06
C SER A 2 -17.79 -0.44 -9.09
N TYR A 3 -16.52 -0.12 -8.97
CA TYR A 3 -15.46 -0.71 -9.79
C TYR A 3 -14.52 -1.53 -8.91
N ASN A 4 -13.90 -2.54 -9.48
CA ASN A 4 -12.88 -3.30 -8.79
C ASN A 4 -11.58 -2.48 -8.73
N VAL A 5 -10.82 -2.67 -7.65
CA VAL A 5 -9.52 -2.00 -7.48
C VAL A 5 -8.43 -3.04 -7.31
N LYS A 6 -7.48 -3.05 -8.24
CA LYS A 6 -6.24 -3.82 -8.14
C LYS A 6 -5.23 -3.06 -7.30
N ILE A 7 -4.67 -3.75 -6.31
CA ILE A 7 -3.59 -3.26 -5.46
C ILE A 7 -2.34 -4.04 -5.80
N THR A 8 -1.29 -3.34 -6.24
CA THR A 8 0.01 -3.93 -6.55
C THR A 8 1.04 -3.39 -5.57
N VAL A 9 1.78 -4.28 -4.91
CA VAL A 9 2.93 -3.86 -4.11
C VAL A 9 4.08 -3.46 -5.03
N VAL A 10 4.43 -2.18 -5.02
CA VAL A 10 5.48 -1.63 -5.91
C VAL A 10 6.85 -1.76 -5.28
N LYS A 11 6.99 -1.26 -4.04
CA LYS A 11 8.29 -1.15 -3.40
C LYS A 11 8.19 -1.34 -1.91
N GLN A 12 9.10 -2.13 -1.36
CA GLN A 12 9.36 -2.18 0.08
C GLN A 12 10.65 -1.42 0.39
N PHE A 13 10.61 -0.60 1.43
CA PHE A 13 11.80 0.07 1.95
C PHE A 13 12.40 -0.72 3.13
N GLU A 14 13.73 -0.67 3.23
CA GLU A 14 14.44 -1.09 4.44
C GLU A 14 14.38 0.01 5.49
N PRO A 15 14.38 -0.34 6.79
CA PRO A 15 14.51 0.64 7.86
C PRO A 15 15.70 1.57 7.69
N LYS A 16 16.85 1.06 7.22
CA LYS A 16 18.03 1.87 6.91
C LYS A 16 17.80 2.89 5.78
N ASP A 17 16.87 2.63 4.85
CA ASP A 17 16.57 3.56 3.76
C ASP A 17 15.84 4.82 4.27
N VAL A 18 15.17 4.70 5.43
CA VAL A 18 14.47 5.81 6.09
C VAL A 18 15.34 6.41 7.20
N ILE A 19 15.94 5.57 8.03
CA ILE A 19 16.72 5.99 9.21
C ILE A 19 18.10 6.51 8.80
N GLY A 20 18.66 6.05 7.68
CA GLY A 20 19.99 6.40 7.19
C GLY A 20 21.12 5.53 7.76
N GLU A 21 20.83 4.73 8.78
CA GLU A 21 21.77 3.80 9.41
C GLU A 21 21.09 2.49 9.82
N ASP A 22 21.89 1.48 10.17
CA ASP A 22 21.37 0.22 10.70
C ASP A 22 20.80 0.44 12.09
N PHE A 23 19.51 0.16 12.25
CA PHE A 23 18.81 0.30 13.51
C PHE A 23 18.55 -1.05 14.18
N ILE A 24 19.17 -1.25 15.33
CA ILE A 24 18.95 -2.39 16.21
C ILE A 24 18.15 -1.91 17.41
N ARG A 25 17.00 -2.54 17.68
CA ARG A 25 16.19 -2.23 18.88
C ARG A 25 17.00 -2.55 20.13
N GLU A 26 16.69 -1.90 21.25
CA GLU A 26 17.30 -2.23 22.56
C GLU A 26 17.22 -3.72 22.91
N SER A 27 16.18 -4.41 22.44
CA SER A 27 16.03 -5.87 22.56
C SER A 27 17.07 -6.72 21.81
N GLY A 28 17.99 -6.12 21.06
CA GLY A 28 18.99 -6.78 20.21
C GLY A 28 18.46 -7.31 18.86
N LYS A 29 17.17 -7.13 18.57
CA LYS A 29 16.56 -7.55 17.29
C LYS A 29 16.51 -6.39 16.29
N PRO A 30 16.94 -6.59 15.03
CA PRO A 30 16.83 -5.56 14.00
C PRO A 30 15.36 -5.37 13.58
N ILE A 31 15.05 -4.20 13.04
CA ILE A 31 13.79 -4.02 12.30
C ILE A 31 14.01 -4.60 10.90
N THR A 32 13.13 -5.50 10.47
CA THR A 32 13.18 -6.07 9.11
C THR A 32 12.17 -5.37 8.20
N LYS A 33 12.37 -5.52 6.88
CA LYS A 33 11.38 -5.18 5.86
C LYS A 33 9.99 -5.72 6.22
N CYS A 34 8.96 -5.05 5.71
CA CYS A 34 7.59 -5.52 5.79
C CYS A 34 7.44 -6.89 5.10
N PHE A 35 6.40 -7.66 5.44
CA PHE A 35 6.11 -8.94 4.80
C PHE A 35 5.40 -8.82 3.44
N MET A 36 4.91 -7.62 3.09
CA MET A 36 4.18 -7.34 1.86
C MET A 36 5.10 -7.34 0.64
N LYS A 37 5.39 -8.51 0.05
CA LYS A 37 6.40 -8.67 -1.02
C LYS A 37 6.09 -7.83 -2.27
N GLU A 38 7.14 -7.30 -2.91
CA GLU A 38 7.05 -6.61 -4.21
C GLU A 38 6.42 -7.52 -5.28
N ASN A 39 5.67 -6.92 -6.21
CA ASN A 39 4.88 -7.58 -7.25
C ASN A 39 3.72 -8.47 -6.74
N LYS A 40 3.45 -8.49 -5.42
CA LYS A 40 2.24 -9.14 -4.92
C LYS A 40 1.02 -8.30 -5.31
N GLU A 41 0.00 -8.96 -5.82
CA GLU A 41 -1.24 -8.33 -6.27
C GLU A 41 -2.41 -8.77 -5.42
N PHE A 42 -3.37 -7.87 -5.23
CA PHE A 42 -4.62 -8.10 -4.53
C PHE A 42 -5.75 -7.42 -5.28
N ILE A 43 -6.95 -7.99 -5.21
CA ILE A 43 -8.15 -7.40 -5.81
C ILE A 43 -9.13 -7.06 -4.69
N VAL A 44 -9.60 -5.81 -4.70
CA VAL A 44 -10.72 -5.36 -3.89
C VAL A 44 -11.95 -5.41 -4.78
N GLY A 45 -12.90 -6.26 -4.39
CA GLY A 45 -14.16 -6.45 -5.09
C GLY A 45 -15.23 -5.43 -4.71
N ASP A 46 -16.46 -5.68 -5.17
CA ASP A 46 -17.62 -4.82 -4.94
C ASP A 46 -17.95 -4.54 -3.47
N THR A 47 -17.62 -5.46 -2.56
CA THR A 47 -17.84 -5.24 -1.12
C THR A 47 -16.93 -4.15 -0.55
N GLY A 48 -15.75 -3.92 -1.16
CA GLY A 48 -14.75 -2.98 -0.63
C GLY A 48 -13.96 -3.54 0.55
N ASP A 49 -14.12 -4.83 0.86
CA ASP A 49 -13.43 -5.44 1.99
C ASP A 49 -11.92 -5.50 1.74
N MET A 50 -11.17 -5.47 2.84
CA MET A 50 -9.73 -5.69 2.79
C MET A 50 -9.45 -7.10 2.23
N PRO A 51 -8.57 -7.26 1.22
CA PRO A 51 -8.24 -8.56 0.67
C PRO A 51 -7.61 -9.50 1.71
N GLU A 52 -7.86 -10.80 1.57
CA GLU A 52 -7.25 -11.82 2.43
C GLU A 52 -5.71 -11.76 2.34
N GLY A 53 -5.04 -11.86 3.49
CA GLY A 53 -3.59 -11.80 3.58
C GLY A 53 -2.99 -10.42 3.30
N PHE A 54 -3.81 -9.36 3.27
CA PHE A 54 -3.34 -7.98 3.27
C PHE A 54 -3.08 -7.48 4.70
N CYS A 55 -2.14 -6.54 4.85
CA CYS A 55 -1.80 -5.97 6.15
C CYS A 55 -2.85 -4.95 6.60
N HIS A 56 -3.47 -5.15 7.78
CA HIS A 56 -4.45 -4.21 8.35
C HIS A 56 -3.91 -2.77 8.50
N HIS A 57 -2.65 -2.63 8.91
CA HIS A 57 -2.05 -1.30 9.09
C HIS A 57 -1.83 -0.59 7.75
N ALA A 58 -1.40 -1.33 6.72
CA ALA A 58 -1.27 -0.79 5.37
C ALA A 58 -2.65 -0.45 4.78
N TRP A 59 -3.66 -1.29 5.05
CA TRP A 59 -5.04 -1.06 4.61
C TRP A 59 -5.57 0.27 5.13
N TYR A 60 -5.38 0.56 6.42
CA TYR A 60 -5.75 1.84 7.01
C TYR A 60 -5.18 3.04 6.24
N GLY A 61 -3.91 2.95 5.79
CA GLY A 61 -3.26 4.02 5.03
C GLY A 61 -3.81 4.22 3.62
N ILE A 62 -4.25 3.16 2.96
CA ILE A 62 -4.68 3.21 1.55
C ILE A 62 -6.19 3.15 1.34
N TYR A 63 -6.98 2.83 2.38
CA TYR A 63 -8.42 2.58 2.31
C TYR A 63 -9.17 3.72 1.61
N LYS A 64 -8.89 4.97 1.98
CA LYS A 64 -9.55 6.14 1.37
C LYS A 64 -9.30 6.24 -0.13
N SER A 65 -8.08 5.93 -0.58
CA SER A 65 -7.71 5.95 -2.00
C SER A 65 -8.38 4.80 -2.77
N VAL A 66 -8.51 3.64 -2.14
CA VAL A 66 -9.24 2.49 -2.70
C VAL A 66 -10.71 2.83 -2.88
N GLU A 67 -11.38 3.36 -1.84
CA GLU A 67 -12.79 3.76 -1.91
C GLU A 67 -13.01 4.88 -2.94
N PHE A 68 -12.11 5.86 -3.01
CA PHE A 68 -12.15 6.92 -4.02
C PHE A 68 -12.15 6.35 -5.45
N LEU A 69 -11.23 5.43 -5.76
CA LEU A 69 -11.18 4.78 -7.08
C LEU A 69 -12.42 3.91 -7.33
N LYS A 70 -12.85 3.13 -6.34
CA LYS A 70 -14.01 2.24 -6.40
C LYS A 70 -15.29 2.98 -6.77
N TYR A 71 -15.49 4.20 -6.28
CA TYR A 71 -16.67 5.02 -6.60
C TYR A 71 -16.50 5.95 -7.81
N GLY A 72 -15.48 5.70 -8.64
CA GLY A 72 -15.34 6.40 -9.91
C GLY A 72 -14.46 7.64 -9.87
N GLY A 73 -13.80 7.91 -8.74
CA GLY A 73 -12.87 9.04 -8.61
C GLY A 73 -11.76 9.00 -9.65
N LEU A 74 -11.38 10.19 -10.14
CA LEU A 74 -10.37 10.36 -11.19
C LEU A 74 -9.38 11.45 -10.76
N VAL A 75 -8.08 11.20 -11.00
CA VAL A 75 -7.03 12.19 -10.76
C VAL A 75 -6.15 12.30 -12.02
N LYS A 76 -6.76 12.80 -13.11
CA LYS A 76 -6.16 12.84 -14.44
C LYS A 76 -4.80 13.54 -14.47
N ASP A 77 -4.69 14.65 -13.74
CA ASP A 77 -3.51 15.52 -13.76
C ASP A 77 -2.40 15.10 -12.78
N TRP A 78 -2.51 13.93 -12.13
CA TRP A 78 -1.53 13.47 -11.13
C TRP A 78 -0.88 12.15 -11.53
N THR A 79 -1.62 11.05 -11.42
CA THR A 79 -1.10 9.68 -11.64
C THR A 79 -1.73 8.97 -12.82
N GLY A 80 -2.47 9.71 -13.65
CA GLY A 80 -3.22 9.22 -14.79
C GLY A 80 -4.67 8.87 -14.47
N GLU A 81 -5.43 8.54 -15.51
CA GLU A 81 -6.79 8.05 -15.32
C GLU A 81 -6.76 6.72 -14.57
N ASN A 82 -7.63 6.58 -13.55
CA ASN A 82 -7.85 5.33 -12.83
C ASN A 82 -6.71 4.81 -11.94
N THR A 83 -5.63 5.56 -11.77
CA THR A 83 -4.47 5.12 -10.99
C THR A 83 -4.20 6.06 -9.82
N LEU A 84 -3.89 5.51 -8.65
CA LEU A 84 -3.36 6.23 -7.49
C LEU A 84 -2.20 5.47 -6.87
N TYR A 85 -1.37 6.16 -6.09
CA TYR A 85 -0.36 5.55 -5.25
C TYR A 85 -0.70 5.79 -3.79
N GLY A 86 -0.60 4.74 -2.98
CA GLY A 86 -0.80 4.76 -1.55
C GLY A 86 0.44 4.26 -0.81
N VAL A 87 0.55 4.61 0.47
CA VAL A 87 1.69 4.23 1.31
C VAL A 87 1.21 3.61 2.61
N CYS A 88 1.93 2.60 3.08
CA CYS A 88 1.78 2.11 4.45
C CYS A 88 2.21 3.23 5.42
N PRO A 89 1.40 3.61 6.43
CA PRO A 89 1.74 4.69 7.35
C PRO A 89 2.84 4.32 8.36
N ASP A 90 3.41 3.11 8.26
CA ASP A 90 4.63 2.72 8.99
C ASP A 90 5.81 3.55 8.46
N GLY A 91 6.17 4.59 9.20
CA GLY A 91 7.22 5.53 8.83
C GLY A 91 8.63 4.93 8.85
N ILE A 92 8.86 3.78 9.49
CA ILE A 92 10.18 3.16 9.56
C ILE A 92 10.41 2.20 8.38
N ARG A 93 9.37 1.49 7.94
CA ARG A 93 9.47 0.52 6.83
C ARG A 93 8.28 0.67 5.89
N PRO A 94 8.15 1.82 5.22
CA PRO A 94 7.02 2.08 4.36
C PRO A 94 6.99 1.10 3.19
N VAL A 95 5.78 0.85 2.71
CA VAL A 95 5.51 0.06 1.51
C VAL A 95 4.66 0.91 0.59
N ILE A 96 5.07 1.01 -0.67
CA ILE A 96 4.35 1.75 -1.70
C ILE A 96 3.46 0.79 -2.46
N PHE A 97 2.20 1.18 -2.62
CA PHE A 97 1.19 0.44 -3.35
C PHE A 97 0.73 1.26 -4.56
N LYS A 98 0.59 0.61 -5.70
CA LYS A 98 -0.12 1.13 -6.86
C LYS A 98 -1.56 0.62 -6.79
N LEU A 99 -2.51 1.52 -6.94
CA LEU A 99 -3.94 1.26 -6.90
C LEU A 99 -4.51 1.57 -8.28
N GLU A 100 -5.15 0.60 -8.90
CA GLU A 100 -5.65 0.70 -10.27
C GLU A 100 -7.11 0.26 -10.31
N ARG A 101 -7.99 1.11 -10.84
CA ARG A 101 -9.38 0.73 -11.11
C ARG A 101 -9.43 -0.14 -12.37
N ILE A 102 -10.09 -1.29 -12.26
CA ILE A 102 -10.27 -2.27 -13.35
C ILE A 102 -11.75 -2.55 -13.62
#